data_AF-A0A7C5YSW3-F1
#
_entry.id   AF-A0A7C5YSW3-F1
#
_cell.length_a   1.000
_cell.length_b   1.000
_cell.length_c   1.000
_cell.angle_alpha   90.00
_cell.angle_beta   90.00
_cell.angle_gamma   90.00
#
_symmetry.space_group_name_H-M   'P 1'
#
loop_
_entity.id
_entity.type
_entity.pdbx_description
1 polymer ?
#
loop_
_entity_poly.entity_id
_entity_poly.type
_entity_poly.pdbx_seq_one_letter_code
_entity_poly.pdbx_strand_id
1 'polypeptide(L)' 'MPLDRDLVDIRISDICEAINELKRLTSKSFSDMSIDEKYSMRYNIIVLVESLAFTMSLYSIRALWIKTKVLC' A
#
# COMPACT_ATOMS: atom_id res chain seq x y z
N MET A 1 -7.39 -16.25 -12.22
CA MET A 1 -6.67 -15.17 -12.93
C MET A 1 -5.19 -15.33 -12.64
N PRO A 2 -4.30 -15.32 -13.65
CA PRO A 2 -2.87 -15.34 -13.41
C PRO A 2 -2.50 -14.11 -12.57
N LEU A 3 -1.82 -14.34 -11.47
CA LEU A 3 -1.32 -13.31 -10.57
C LEU A 3 0.04 -12.88 -11.07
N ASP A 4 0.20 -11.62 -11.44
CA ASP A 4 1.53 -11.05 -11.67
C ASP A 4 2.20 -10.84 -10.32
N ARG A 5 3.20 -11.68 -10.00
CA ARG A 5 3.88 -11.63 -8.71
C ARG A 5 4.80 -10.44 -8.59
N ASP A 6 5.41 -10.01 -9.70
CA ASP A 6 6.34 -8.89 -9.70
C ASP A 6 5.58 -7.60 -9.35
N LEU A 7 4.36 -7.44 -9.88
CA LEU A 7 3.49 -6.32 -9.52
C LEU A 7 3.09 -6.35 -8.04
N VAL A 8 2.84 -7.53 -7.46
CA VAL A 8 2.52 -7.66 -6.03
C VAL A 8 3.71 -7.29 -5.16
N ASP A 9 4.90 -7.77 -5.52
CA ASP A 9 6.13 -7.51 -4.77
C ASP A 9 6.48 -6.02 -4.79
N ILE A 10 6.31 -5.34 -5.94
CA ILE A 10 6.45 -3.88 -6.04
C ILE A 10 5.49 -3.19 -5.08
N ARG A 11 4.21 -3.59 -5.03
CA ARG A 11 3.21 -2.96 -4.15
C ARG A 11 3.48 -3.21 -2.67
N ILE A 12 4.06 -4.35 -2.32
CA ILE A 12 4.50 -4.62 -0.95
C ILE A 12 5.69 -3.72 -0.61
N SER A 13 6.63 -3.51 -1.54
CA SER A 13 7.74 -2.56 -1.36
C SER A 13 7.22 -1.14 -1.13
N ASP A 14 6.29 -0.66 -1.97
CA ASP A 14 5.65 0.65 -1.85
C ASP A 14 5.05 0.86 -0.45
N ILE A 15 4.36 -0.16 0.10
CA ILE A 15 3.79 -0.14 1.46
C ILE A 15 4.90 0.01 2.50
N CYS A 16 5.96 -0.80 2.41
CA CYS A 16 7.07 -0.77 3.36
C CYS A 16 7.81 0.58 3.35
N GLU A 17 8.06 1.13 2.17
CA GLU A 17 8.71 2.42 1.99
C GLU A 17 7.84 3.55 2.54
N ALA A 18 6.54 3.58 2.19
CA ALA A 18 5.62 4.59 2.70
C ALA A 18 5.52 4.57 4.23
N ILE A 19 5.48 3.38 4.85
CA ILE A 19 5.48 3.24 6.31
C ILE A 19 6.77 3.80 6.93
N ASN A 20 7.93 3.50 6.34
CA ASN A 20 9.21 3.98 6.85
C ASN A 20 9.33 5.51 6.75
N GLU A 21 8.92 6.10 5.64
CA GLU A 21 8.92 7.55 5.47
C GLU A 21 7.91 8.23 6.39
N LEU A 22 6.72 7.65 6.58
CA LEU A 22 5.76 8.17 7.55
C LEU A 22 6.32 8.12 8.98
N LYS A 23 7.01 7.05 9.38
CA LYS A 23 7.69 6.99 10.69
C LYS A 23 8.76 8.07 10.82
N ARG A 24 9.54 8.31 9.76
CA ARG A 24 10.57 9.35 9.74
C ARG A 24 9.94 10.75 9.88
N LEU A 25 8.90 11.05 9.12
CA LEU A 25 8.21 12.35 9.13
C LEU A 25 7.46 12.58 10.46
N THR A 26 6.78 11.55 10.97
CA THR A 26 6.00 11.64 12.22
C THR A 26 6.87 11.63 13.49
N SER A 27 8.18 11.40 13.37
CA SER A 27 9.13 11.59 14.48
C SER A 27 9.22 13.05 14.94
N LYS A 28 8.83 13.99 14.07
CA LYS A 28 8.75 15.42 14.32
C LYS A 28 7.31 15.82 14.62
N SER A 29 7.11 16.83 15.48
CA SER A 29 5.77 17.34 15.74
C SER A 29 5.17 17.96 14.48
N PHE A 30 3.85 17.83 14.30
CA PHE A 30 3.16 18.39 13.13
C PHE A 30 3.28 19.91 13.02
N SER A 31 3.35 20.60 14.16
CA SER A 31 3.54 22.04 14.23
C SER A 31 4.89 22.46 13.68
N ASP A 32 5.93 21.65 13.90
CA ASP A 32 7.30 21.95 13.47
C ASP A 32 7.55 21.55 12.01
N MET A 33 6.67 20.77 11.40
CA MET A 33 6.83 20.33 10.01
C MET A 33 6.68 21.49 9.01
N SER A 34 7.60 21.53 8.04
CA SER A 34 7.51 22.42 6.88
C SER A 34 6.32 22.05 5.99
N ILE A 35 5.96 22.96 5.08
CA ILE A 35 4.91 22.71 4.10
C ILE A 35 5.26 21.50 3.22
N ASP A 36 6.52 21.37 2.83
CA ASP A 36 7.00 20.26 1.99
C ASP A 36 6.93 18.92 2.75
N GLU A 37 7.30 18.91 4.03
CA GLU A 37 7.17 17.72 4.89
C GLU A 37 5.70 17.29 5.03
N LYS A 38 4.78 18.25 5.18
CA LYS A 38 3.34 18.00 5.24
C LYS A 38 2.79 17.44 3.92
N TYR A 39 3.25 17.97 2.79
CA TYR A 39 2.89 17.41 1.48
C TYR A 39 3.46 16.02 1.26
N SER A 40 4.71 15.79 1.67
CA SER A 40 5.35 14.47 1.61
C SER A 40 4.61 13.45 2.48
N MET A 41 4.19 13.83 3.69
CA MET A 41 3.37 12.98 4.55
C MET A 41 2.04 12.60 3.90
N ARG A 42 1.34 13.58 3.30
CA ARG A 42 0.08 13.32 2.58
C ARG A 42 0.27 12.37 1.42
N TYR A 43 1.34 12.56 0.64
CA TYR A 43 1.66 11.68 -0.48
C TYR A 43 1.92 10.25 -0.03
N ASN A 44 2.74 10.05 1.02
CA ASN A 44 3.01 8.72 1.56
C ASN A 44 1.74 8.03 2.10
N ILE A 45 0.79 8.78 2.69
CA ILE A 45 -0.52 8.22 3.10
C ILE A 45 -1.30 7.74 1.86
N ILE A 46 -1.33 8.51 0.78
CA ILE A 46 -2.04 8.12 -0.45
C ILE A 46 -1.44 6.84 -1.02
N VAL A 47 -0.11 6.79 -1.20
CA VAL A 47 0.60 5.61 -1.72
C VAL A 47 0.35 4.38 -0.86
N LEU A 48 0.37 4.54 0.47
CA LEU A 48 0.08 3.46 1.41
C LEU A 48 -1.33 2.90 1.22
N VAL A 49 -2.34 3.78 1.16
CA VAL A 49 -3.75 3.37 0.99
C VAL A 49 -3.98 2.72 -0.36
N GLU A 50 -3.43 3.27 -1.45
CA GLU A 50 -3.56 2.71 -2.79
C GLU A 50 -2.95 1.32 -2.89
N SER A 51 -1.75 1.15 -2.34
CA SER A 51 -1.05 -0.14 -2.37
C SER A 51 -1.73 -1.19 -1.49
N LEU A 52 -2.29 -0.79 -0.34
CA LEU A 52 -3.11 -1.67 0.49
C LEU A 52 -4.43 -2.06 -0.18
N ALA A 53 -5.13 -1.10 -0.78
CA ALA A 53 -6.38 -1.37 -1.49
C ALA A 53 -6.14 -2.33 -2.68
N PHE A 54 -5.06 -2.10 -3.44
CA PHE A 54 -4.63 -3.00 -4.50
C PHE A 54 -4.40 -4.42 -3.98
N THR A 55 -3.55 -4.59 -2.97
CA THR A 55 -3.24 -5.92 -2.42
C THR A 55 -4.49 -6.61 -1.85
N MET A 56 -5.34 -5.91 -1.09
CA MET A 56 -6.59 -6.45 -0.54
C MET A 56 -7.59 -6.89 -1.62
N SER A 57 -7.77 -6.08 -2.67
CA SER A 57 -8.63 -6.43 -3.80
C SER A 57 -8.15 -7.69 -4.51
N LEU A 58 -6.83 -7.82 -4.66
CA LEU A 58 -6.20 -8.95 -5.31
C LEU A 58 -6.37 -10.25 -4.51
N TYR A 59 -6.20 -10.20 -3.18
CA TYR A 59 -6.50 -11.33 -2.30
C TYR A 59 -7.98 -11.75 -2.39
N SER A 60 -8.89 -10.78 -2.46
CA SER A 60 -10.34 -11.04 -2.56
C SER A 60 -10.71 -11.73 -3.88
N ILE A 61 -10.16 -11.26 -5.00
CA ILE A 61 -10.37 -11.86 -6.33
C ILE A 61 -9.77 -13.27 -6.38
N ARG A 62 -8.58 -13.47 -5.80
CA ARG A 62 -7.94 -14.79 -5.74
C ARG A 62 -8.76 -15.77 -4.91
N ALA A 63 -9.27 -15.35 -3.76
CA ALA A 63 -10.14 -16.18 -2.91
C ALA A 63 -11.43 -16.57 -3.62
N LEU A 64 -12.04 -15.63 -4.37
CA LEU A 64 -13.22 -15.91 -5.18
C LEU A 64 -12.91 -16.93 -6.28
N TRP A 65 -11.85 -16.71 -7.05
CA TRP A 65 -11.45 -17.61 -8.15
C TRP A 65 -11.14 -19.03 -7.69
N ILE A 66 -10.49 -19.19 -6.52
CA ILE A 66 -10.24 -20.51 -5.93
C ILE A 66 -11.56 -21.20 -5.57
N LYS A 67 -12.52 -20.49 -4.96
CA LYS A 67 -13.85 -21.06 -4.66
C LYS A 67 -14.56 -21.52 -5.93
N THR A 68 -14.59 -20.70 -6.98
CA THR A 68 -15.30 -21.06 -8.22
C THR A 68 -14.68 -22.26 -8.92
N LYS A 69 -13.34 -22.43 -8.85
CA LYS A 69 -12.64 -23.57 -9.46
C LYS A 69 -12.76 -24.88 -8.67
N VAL A 70 -13.13 -24.81 -7.38
CA VAL A 70 -13.38 -25.99 -6.53
C VAL A 70 -14.84 -26.45 -6.63
N LEU A 71 -15.74 -25.56 -7.08
CA LEU A 71 -17.18 -25.81 -7.25
C LEU A 71 -17.58 -26.24 -8.67
N CYS A 72 -16.64 -26.28 -9.62
CA CYS A 72 -16.81 -26.78 -11.00
C CYS A 72 -15.80 -27.89 -11.28
#